data_AF-A0A2C9LBC0-F1
#
_entry.id   AF-A0A2C9LBC0-F1
#
_cell.length_a   1.000
_cell.length_b   1.000
_cell.length_c   1.000
_cell.angle_alpha   90.00
_cell.angle_beta   90.00
_cell.angle_gamma   90.00
#
_symmetry.space_group_name_H-M   'P 1'
#
loop_
_entity.id
_entity.type
_entity.pdbx_description
1 polymer ?
#
loop_
_entity_poly.entity_id
_entity_poly.type
_entity_poly.pdbx_seq_one_letter_code
_entity_poly.pdbx_strand_id
1 'polypeptide(L)'
;MLHNKNNGFNINMQSGVTAFESFDLLKDKFFQSWPNTTKITFGQSFSNNYTFCGIPQPSSWNIIREYNSNDVPWPGMVFGITISAIWYFCCDQMIVQSALGASSIVHAKSACIIAGYVKMLTILFLVMPGIVARIFYTDEVACADPGVCQNVCQSKYGCTTLAFPLLFLQIVPQNY
;
A
#
# COMPACT_ATOMS: atom_id res chain seq x y z
N MET A 1 -21.39 -7.25 11.77
CA MET A 1 -20.88 -8.16 12.82
C MET A 1 -19.50 -7.66 13.18
N LEU A 2 -19.40 -6.94 14.30
CA LEU A 2 -18.17 -6.36 14.82
C LEU A 2 -17.42 -7.47 15.57
N HIS A 3 -16.41 -8.08 14.95
CA HIS A 3 -15.62 -9.12 15.60
C HIS A 3 -14.17 -8.66 15.81
N ASN A 4 -13.88 -8.42 17.09
CA ASN A 4 -12.61 -8.68 17.77
C ASN A 4 -11.46 -7.66 17.63
N LYS A 5 -11.61 -6.55 18.36
CA LYS A 5 -10.55 -5.56 18.70
C LYS A 5 -9.66 -6.01 19.90
N ASN A 6 -9.43 -7.31 20.12
CA ASN A 6 -8.64 -7.79 21.27
C ASN A 6 -7.23 -8.30 20.92
N ASN A 7 -6.41 -7.43 20.32
CA ASN A 7 -4.96 -7.51 20.41
C ASN A 7 -4.40 -6.11 20.70
N GLY A 8 -4.66 -5.60 21.91
CA GLY A 8 -3.77 -4.68 22.63
C GLY A 8 -3.35 -3.36 21.97
N PHE A 9 -4.12 -2.79 21.05
CA PHE A 9 -3.84 -1.44 20.54
C PHE A 9 -5.03 -0.52 20.75
N ASN A 10 -4.98 0.20 21.86
CA ASN A 10 -5.86 1.33 22.11
C ASN A 10 -5.61 2.37 21.00
N ILE A 11 -6.61 2.59 20.16
CA ILE A 11 -6.63 3.64 19.12
C ILE A 11 -6.79 4.99 19.83
N ASN A 12 -5.76 5.39 20.56
CA ASN A 12 -5.54 6.79 20.88
C ASN A 12 -4.74 7.39 19.72
N MET A 13 -5.04 8.62 19.33
CA MET A 13 -4.28 9.34 18.29
C MET A 13 -2.76 9.37 18.57
N GLN A 14 -2.36 9.25 19.85
CA GLN A 14 -0.97 9.06 20.28
C GLN A 14 -0.31 7.77 19.78
N SER A 15 -1.06 6.68 19.60
CA SER A 15 -0.50 5.40 19.16
C SER A 15 -0.21 5.38 17.65
N GLY A 16 -0.90 6.22 16.88
CA GLY A 16 -0.54 6.53 15.49
C GLY A 16 0.71 7.41 15.39
N VAL A 17 0.89 8.37 16.31
CA VAL A 17 2.09 9.23 16.37
C VAL A 17 3.32 8.45 16.83
N THR A 18 3.21 7.56 17.82
CA THR A 18 4.34 6.72 18.25
C THR A 18 4.70 5.62 17.23
N ALA A 19 3.76 5.20 16.37
CA ALA A 19 4.07 4.34 15.22
C ALA A 19 4.87 5.08 14.12
N PHE A 20 4.77 6.41 14.05
CA PHE A 20 5.61 7.25 13.20
C PHE A 20 7.01 7.49 13.80
N GLU A 21 7.18 7.35 15.12
CA GLU A 21 8.44 7.62 15.82
C GLU A 21 9.49 6.50 15.70
N SER A 22 9.12 5.28 15.31
CA SER A 22 10.07 4.17 15.16
C SER A 22 9.74 3.28 13.97
N PHE A 23 10.41 3.54 12.85
CA PHE A 23 10.28 2.76 11.61
C PHE A 23 10.58 1.27 11.81
N ASP A 24 11.51 0.92 12.70
CA ASP A 24 11.86 -0.48 12.99
C ASP A 24 10.70 -1.23 13.66
N LEU A 25 9.97 -0.59 14.58
CA LEU A 25 8.79 -1.18 15.20
C LEU A 25 7.67 -1.39 14.18
N LEU A 26 7.49 -0.44 13.26
CA LEU A 26 6.52 -0.54 12.17
C LEU A 26 6.88 -1.70 11.23
N LYS A 27 8.17 -1.86 10.93
CA LYS A 27 8.71 -2.95 10.13
C LYS A 27 8.45 -4.31 10.77
N ASP A 28 8.73 -4.46 12.06
CA ASP A 28 8.50 -5.70 12.79
C ASP A 28 7.01 -6.07 12.84
N LYS A 29 6.15 -5.09 13.12
CA LYS A 29 4.69 -5.28 13.13
C LYS A 29 4.16 -5.67 11.75
N PHE A 30 4.67 -5.06 10.69
CA PHE A 30 4.28 -5.41 9.32
C PHE A 30 4.57 -6.88 9.01
N PHE A 31 5.75 -7.38 9.40
CA PHE A 31 6.11 -8.78 9.20
C PHE A 31 5.30 -9.77 10.05
N GLN A 32 4.71 -9.32 11.16
CA GLN A 32 3.84 -10.12 12.03
C GLN A 32 2.36 -10.10 11.60
N SER A 33 2.01 -9.28 10.61
CA SER A 33 0.63 -9.05 10.14
C SER A 33 0.21 -10.09 9.09
N TRP A 34 -0.06 -11.32 9.53
CA TRP A 34 -0.56 -12.41 8.67
C TRP A 34 -2.04 -12.67 8.97
N PRO A 35 -2.88 -12.90 7.95
CA PRO A 35 -4.30 -13.13 8.17
C PRO A 35 -4.51 -14.45 8.90
N ASN A 36 -5.57 -14.50 9.72
CA ASN A 36 -5.92 -15.66 10.54
C ASN A 36 -6.18 -16.91 9.68
N THR A 37 -6.71 -16.73 8.47
CA THR A 37 -6.90 -17.81 7.48
C THR A 37 -5.58 -18.47 7.09
N THR A 38 -4.52 -17.67 6.86
CA THR A 38 -3.19 -18.19 6.59
C THR A 38 -2.57 -18.83 7.84
N LYS A 39 -2.78 -18.28 9.04
CA LYS A 39 -2.28 -18.87 10.31
C LYS A 39 -2.88 -20.25 10.60
N ILE A 40 -4.17 -20.44 10.34
CA ILE A 40 -4.86 -21.73 10.57
C ILE A 40 -4.42 -22.77 9.53
N THR A 41 -4.12 -22.34 8.31
CA THR A 41 -3.69 -23.21 7.21
C THR A 41 -2.17 -23.50 7.25
N PHE A 42 -1.39 -22.68 7.96
CA PHE A 42 0.06 -22.83 8.11
C PHE A 42 0.40 -24.13 8.85
N GLY A 43 0.74 -25.18 8.10
CA GLY A 43 1.08 -26.50 8.64
C GLY A 43 -0.03 -27.55 8.57
N GLN A 44 -1.21 -27.22 8.01
CA GLN A 44 -2.26 -28.21 7.75
C GLN A 44 -2.26 -28.61 6.27
N SER A 45 -1.91 -29.87 5.98
CA SER A 45 -2.05 -30.50 4.65
C SER A 45 -3.53 -30.73 4.31
N PHE A 46 -4.29 -29.66 4.09
CA PHE A 46 -5.62 -29.72 3.48
C PHE A 46 -5.55 -29.11 2.09
N SER A 47 -5.18 -29.96 1.13
CA SER A 47 -5.52 -29.97 -0.31
C SER A 47 -5.72 -28.63 -1.04
N ASN A 48 -5.00 -27.55 -0.69
CA ASN A 48 -4.95 -26.38 -1.55
C ASN A 48 -3.57 -25.73 -1.51
N ASN A 49 -3.08 -25.36 -2.69
CA ASN A 49 -1.71 -24.95 -3.01
C ASN A 49 -1.31 -23.54 -2.48
N TYR A 50 -1.99 -23.04 -1.45
CA TYR A 50 -1.94 -21.63 -1.00
C TYR A 50 -1.26 -21.44 0.37
N THR A 51 -0.47 -22.40 0.82
CA THR A 51 0.11 -22.43 2.18
C THR A 51 1.02 -21.25 2.52
N PHE A 52 1.46 -20.46 1.52
CA PHE A 52 2.33 -19.29 1.70
C PHE A 52 1.66 -17.95 1.31
N CYS A 53 0.44 -17.97 0.76
CA CYS A 53 -0.22 -16.76 0.28
C CYS A 53 -0.64 -15.83 1.44
N GLY A 54 -0.41 -14.52 1.27
CA GLY A 54 -0.71 -13.50 2.29
C GLY A 54 0.43 -13.18 3.27
N ILE A 55 1.50 -13.98 3.28
CA ILE A 55 2.69 -13.74 4.10
C ILE A 55 3.57 -12.67 3.42
N PRO A 56 3.96 -11.58 4.13
CA PRO A 56 4.89 -10.60 3.58
C PRO A 56 6.27 -11.21 3.38
N GLN A 57 6.80 -11.10 2.15
CA GLN A 57 8.16 -11.55 1.82
C GLN A 57 9.22 -10.75 2.59
N PRO A 58 10.36 -11.33 3.01
CA PRO A 58 11.42 -10.60 3.73
C PRO A 58 11.99 -9.43 2.92
N SER A 59 11.94 -9.49 1.59
CA SER A 59 12.34 -8.42 0.68
C SER A 59 11.28 -7.34 0.44
N SER A 60 10.11 -7.38 1.11
CA SER A 60 9.01 -6.43 0.87
C SER A 60 9.36 -4.97 1.15
N TRP A 61 10.35 -4.72 2.00
CA TRP A 61 10.84 -3.36 2.32
C TRP A 61 11.93 -2.86 1.37
N ASN A 62 12.40 -3.70 0.44
CA ASN A 62 13.34 -3.30 -0.59
C ASN A 62 12.59 -3.01 -1.88
N ILE A 63 12.63 -1.75 -2.32
CA ILE A 63 12.01 -1.32 -3.59
C ILE A 63 12.74 -1.97 -4.76
N ILE A 64 14.07 -1.97 -4.73
CA ILE A 64 14.90 -2.59 -5.75
C ILE A 64 15.13 -4.06 -5.36
N ARG A 65 14.61 -4.97 -6.18
CA ARG A 65 14.72 -6.41 -5.96
C ARG A 65 15.85 -7.02 -6.79
N GLU A 66 16.39 -8.14 -6.31
CA GLU A 66 17.40 -8.89 -7.03
C GLU A 66 16.89 -9.37 -8.40
N TYR A 67 17.80 -9.61 -9.34
CA TYR A 67 17.42 -10.00 -10.70
C TYR A 67 16.77 -11.39 -10.78
N ASN A 68 17.02 -12.24 -9.78
CA ASN A 68 16.62 -13.65 -9.75
C ASN A 68 15.34 -13.91 -8.92
N SER A 69 14.59 -12.87 -8.56
CA SER A 69 13.31 -13.05 -7.86
C SER A 69 12.18 -13.41 -8.84
N ASN A 70 11.26 -14.28 -8.41
CA ASN A 70 10.02 -14.59 -9.15
C ASN A 70 9.08 -13.37 -9.26
N ASP A 71 9.30 -12.35 -8.43
CA ASP A 71 8.61 -11.06 -8.49
C ASP A 71 9.42 -10.04 -9.29
N VAL A 72 8.74 -9.06 -9.89
CA VAL A 72 9.27 -8.02 -10.80
C VAL A 72 10.73 -7.62 -10.48
N PRO A 73 11.71 -8.00 -11.33
CA PRO A 73 13.12 -7.74 -11.05
C PRO A 73 13.47 -6.27 -11.32
N TRP A 74 14.59 -5.80 -10.75
CA TRP A 74 15.01 -4.40 -10.88
C TRP A 74 15.10 -3.85 -12.32
N PRO A 75 15.50 -4.60 -13.36
CA PRO A 75 15.56 -4.02 -14.71
C PRO A 75 14.16 -3.70 -15.22
N GLY A 76 13.20 -4.61 -15.01
CA GLY A 76 11.81 -4.41 -15.38
C GLY A 76 11.20 -3.21 -14.64
N MET A 77 11.53 -3.05 -13.36
CA MET A 77 11.13 -1.89 -12.58
C MET A 77 11.74 -0.59 -13.11
N VAL A 78 13.05 -0.52 -13.30
CA VAL A 78 13.74 0.71 -13.74
C VAL A 78 13.30 1.09 -15.14
N PHE A 79 13.39 0.19 -16.12
CA PHE A 79 13.04 0.51 -17.50
C PHE A 79 11.52 0.70 -17.67
N GLY A 80 10.71 -0.15 -17.05
CA GLY A 80 9.25 -0.05 -17.15
C GLY A 80 8.71 1.26 -16.57
N ILE A 81 9.16 1.64 -15.37
CA ILE A 81 8.71 2.87 -14.71
C ILE A 81 9.28 4.10 -15.42
N THR A 82 10.56 4.11 -15.80
CA THR A 82 11.16 5.28 -16.48
C THR A 82 10.52 5.56 -17.82
N ILE A 83 10.31 4.54 -18.67
CA ILE A 83 9.66 4.70 -19.97
C ILE A 83 8.21 5.16 -19.79
N SER A 84 7.47 4.55 -18.86
CA SER A 84 6.08 4.94 -18.58
C SER A 84 5.98 6.37 -18.04
N ALA A 85 6.93 6.80 -17.20
CA ALA A 85 6.97 8.15 -16.69
C ALA A 85 7.25 9.18 -17.80
N ILE A 86 8.22 8.90 -18.68
CA ILE A 86 8.51 9.77 -19.83
C ILE A 86 7.27 9.87 -20.73
N TRP A 87 6.62 8.75 -21.04
CA TRP A 87 5.41 8.76 -21.83
C TRP A 87 4.30 9.59 -21.16
N TYR A 88 4.05 9.39 -19.87
CA TYR A 88 3.04 10.14 -19.14
C TYR A 88 3.32 11.65 -19.13
N PHE A 89 4.55 12.07 -18.85
CA PHE A 89 4.86 13.51 -18.74
C PHE A 89 5.05 14.22 -20.09
N CYS A 90 5.47 13.48 -21.13
CA CYS A 90 5.78 14.07 -22.44
C CYS A 90 4.66 13.88 -23.47
N CYS A 91 3.79 12.88 -23.31
CA CYS A 91 2.75 12.55 -24.29
C CYS A 91 1.32 12.77 -23.76
N ASP A 92 1.11 12.99 -22.46
CA ASP A 92 -0.21 13.35 -21.94
C ASP A 92 -0.56 14.78 -22.35
N GLN A 93 -1.63 14.89 -23.13
CA GLN A 93 -2.11 16.13 -23.73
C GLN A 93 -2.37 17.22 -22.69
N MET A 94 -2.91 16.89 -21.52
CA MET A 94 -3.26 17.88 -20.49
C MET A 94 -2.00 18.49 -19.86
N ILE A 95 -0.93 17.70 -19.71
CA ILE A 95 0.35 18.15 -19.17
C ILE A 95 1.09 19.01 -20.19
N VAL A 96 1.14 18.57 -21.45
CA VAL A 96 1.82 19.31 -22.52
C VAL A 96 1.12 20.65 -22.79
N GLN A 97 -0.22 20.68 -22.80
CA GLN A 97 -0.97 21.91 -23.01
C GLN A 97 -0.81 22.91 -21.86
N SER A 98 -0.78 22.45 -20.61
CA SER A 98 -0.55 23.35 -19.46
C SER A 98 0.85 23.93 -19.45
N ALA A 99 1.86 23.19 -19.93
CA ALA A 99 3.21 23.71 -20.12
C ALA A 99 3.28 24.75 -21.26
N LEU A 100 2.59 24.53 -22.39
CA LEU A 100 2.54 25.45 -23.53
C LEU A 100 1.67 26.70 -23.27
N GLY A 101 0.66 26.59 -22.41
CA GLY A 101 -0.21 27.70 -21.98
C GLY A 101 0.41 28.60 -20.92
N ALA A 102 1.63 28.30 -20.45
CA ALA A 102 2.31 29.12 -19.46
C ALA A 102 2.76 30.47 -20.05
N SER A 103 2.52 31.56 -19.31
CA SER A 103 2.87 32.92 -19.75
C SER A 103 4.39 33.15 -19.91
N SER A 104 5.23 32.30 -19.32
CA SER A 104 6.68 32.38 -19.42
C SER A 104 7.34 31.02 -19.17
N ILE A 105 8.46 30.77 -19.86
CA ILE A 105 9.29 29.56 -19.69
C ILE A 105 9.81 29.43 -18.25
N VAL A 106 10.05 30.56 -17.56
CA VAL A 106 10.49 30.56 -16.15
C VAL A 106 9.39 29.99 -15.25
N HIS A 107 8.13 30.37 -15.50
CA HIS A 107 6.99 29.85 -14.75
C HIS A 107 6.81 28.34 -15.00
N ALA A 108 6.91 27.91 -16.26
CA ALA A 108 6.85 26.48 -16.62
C ALA A 108 7.94 25.66 -15.90
N LYS A 109 9.19 26.13 -15.89
CA LYS A 109 10.30 25.45 -15.19
C LYS A 109 10.08 25.37 -13.68
N SER A 110 9.63 26.48 -13.06
CA SER A 110 9.35 26.50 -11.62
C SER A 110 8.19 25.56 -11.24
N ALA A 111 7.16 25.46 -12.09
CA ALA A 111 6.04 24.55 -11.91
C ALA A 111 6.51 23.08 -11.95
N CYS A 112 7.41 22.73 -12.87
CA CYS A 112 8.00 21.38 -12.92
C CYS A 112 8.76 21.01 -11.64
N ILE A 113 9.52 21.95 -11.07
CA ILE A 113 10.26 21.72 -9.81
C ILE A 113 9.29 21.50 -8.65
N ILE A 114 8.28 22.36 -8.51
CA ILE A 114 7.25 22.24 -7.46
C ILE A 114 6.47 20.94 -7.62
N ALA A 115 6.09 20.57 -8.85
CA ALA A 115 5.41 19.31 -9.13
C ALA A 115 6.27 18.10 -8.72
N GLY A 116 7.59 18.15 -8.93
CA GLY A 116 8.53 17.15 -8.44
C GLY A 116 8.52 17.02 -6.91
N TYR A 117 8.56 18.15 -6.19
CA TYR A 117 8.48 18.15 -4.73
C TYR A 117 7.15 17.60 -4.21
N VAL A 118 6.02 17.99 -4.80
CA VAL A 118 4.70 17.48 -4.45
C VAL A 118 4.64 15.97 -4.69
N LYS A 119 5.22 15.46 -5.78
CA LYS A 119 5.21 14.01 -6.09
C LYS A 119 6.00 13.18 -5.08
N MET A 120 7.12 13.72 -4.57
CA MET A 120 7.87 13.08 -3.47
C MET A 120 7.06 13.04 -2.19
N LEU A 121 6.32 14.11 -1.90
CA LEU A 121 5.43 14.18 -0.74
C LEU A 121 4.27 13.17 -0.83
N THR A 122 3.69 12.99 -2.02
CA THR A 122 2.59 12.05 -2.26
C THR A 122 2.95 10.60 -1.91
N ILE A 123 4.20 10.19 -2.16
CA ILE A 123 4.65 8.82 -1.83
C ILE A 123 4.56 8.59 -0.32
N LEU A 124 4.96 9.56 0.50
CA LEU A 124 4.88 9.46 1.96
C LEU A 124 3.43 9.35 2.43
N PHE A 125 2.53 10.17 1.87
CA PHE A 125 1.12 10.17 2.24
C PHE A 125 0.34 8.94 1.75
N LEU A 126 0.80 8.24 0.72
CA LEU A 126 0.12 7.02 0.24
C LEU A 126 0.69 5.75 0.86
N VAL A 127 2.01 5.66 1.02
CA VAL A 127 2.67 4.44 1.52
C VAL A 127 2.41 4.23 3.01
N MET A 128 2.53 5.29 3.81
CA MET A 128 2.34 5.20 5.26
C MET A 128 0.95 4.69 5.67
N PRO A 129 -0.18 5.26 5.18
CA PRO A 129 -1.49 4.70 5.52
C PRO A 129 -1.68 3.29 4.95
N GLY A 130 -1.06 2.94 3.81
CA GLY A 130 -1.12 1.56 3.29
C GLY A 130 -0.51 0.53 4.25
N ILE A 131 0.68 0.82 4.79
CA ILE A 131 1.36 -0.05 5.77
C ILE A 131 0.54 -0.15 7.05
N VAL A 132 0.06 0.99 7.54
CA VAL A 132 -0.76 1.08 8.74
C VAL A 132 -2.08 0.31 8.58
N ALA A 133 -2.77 0.44 7.44
CA ALA A 133 -4.00 -0.30 7.15
C ALA A 133 -3.78 -1.81 7.21
N ARG A 134 -2.67 -2.31 6.67
CA ARG A 134 -2.35 -3.74 6.69
C ARG A 134 -2.13 -4.27 8.10
N ILE A 135 -1.51 -3.47 8.97
CA ILE A 135 -1.26 -3.83 10.37
C ILE A 135 -2.56 -3.86 11.18
N PHE A 136 -3.48 -2.92 10.95
CA PHE A 136 -4.74 -2.83 11.69
C PHE A 136 -5.85 -3.73 11.16
N TYR A 137 -5.94 -3.90 9.83
CA TYR A 137 -7.02 -4.61 9.14
C TYR A 137 -6.47 -5.80 8.34
N THR A 138 -5.61 -6.60 8.97
CA THR A 138 -4.91 -7.71 8.30
C THR A 138 -5.86 -8.72 7.66
N ASP A 139 -6.92 -9.13 8.36
CA ASP A 139 -7.86 -10.14 7.86
C ASP A 139 -8.71 -9.65 6.69
N GLU A 140 -8.98 -8.34 6.63
CA GLU A 140 -9.79 -7.74 5.57
C GLU A 140 -8.93 -7.35 4.36
N VAL A 141 -7.80 -6.68 4.60
CA VAL A 141 -6.96 -6.11 3.55
C VAL A 141 -5.95 -7.12 2.99
N ALA A 142 -5.42 -8.02 3.81
CA ALA A 142 -4.40 -9.01 3.41
C ALA A 142 -4.99 -10.38 3.06
N CYS A 143 -6.31 -10.47 2.85
CA CYS A 143 -6.97 -11.69 2.40
C CYS A 143 -6.36 -12.19 1.07
N ALA A 144 -6.00 -13.48 1.03
CA ALA A 144 -5.43 -14.13 -0.15
C ALA A 144 -6.27 -15.29 -0.70
N ASP A 145 -7.24 -15.80 0.08
CA ASP A 145 -8.15 -16.86 -0.34
C ASP A 145 -9.39 -16.28 -1.02
N PRO A 146 -9.73 -16.68 -2.26
CA PRO A 146 -10.83 -16.08 -3.01
C PRO A 146 -12.21 -16.31 -2.37
N GLY A 147 -12.40 -17.39 -1.60
CA GLY A 147 -13.65 -17.66 -0.89
C GLY A 147 -13.84 -16.72 0.30
N VAL A 148 -12.78 -16.52 1.08
CA VAL A 148 -12.77 -15.56 2.20
C VAL A 148 -12.92 -14.12 1.67
N CYS A 149 -12.17 -13.76 0.62
CA CYS A 149 -12.19 -12.38 0.11
C CYS A 149 -13.56 -12.03 -0.49
N GLN A 150 -14.25 -12.99 -1.10
CA GLN A 150 -15.63 -12.81 -1.56
C GLN A 150 -16.60 -12.49 -0.41
N ASN A 151 -16.43 -13.13 0.75
CA ASN A 151 -17.30 -12.90 1.90
C ASN A 151 -17.01 -11.57 2.61
N VAL A 152 -15.76 -11.12 2.59
CA VAL A 152 -15.33 -9.90 3.28
C VAL A 152 -15.53 -8.65 2.42
N CYS A 153 -15.10 -8.68 1.15
CA CYS A 153 -15.09 -7.50 0.28
C CYS A 153 -15.82 -7.67 -1.05
N GLN A 154 -16.56 -8.78 -1.23
CA GLN A 154 -17.28 -9.10 -2.47
C GLN A 154 -16.41 -9.13 -3.73
N SER A 155 -15.09 -9.29 -3.56
CA SER A 155 -14.10 -9.36 -4.62
C SER A 155 -13.24 -10.61 -4.46
N LYS A 156 -13.17 -11.42 -5.52
CA LYS A 156 -12.27 -12.59 -5.58
C LYS A 156 -10.81 -12.21 -5.83
N TYR A 157 -10.56 -10.98 -6.27
CA TYR A 157 -9.23 -10.51 -6.71
C TYR A 157 -8.46 -9.79 -5.58
N GLY A 158 -9.01 -9.77 -4.36
CA GLY A 158 -8.43 -9.11 -3.19
C GLY A 158 -9.13 -7.81 -2.81
N CYS A 159 -8.79 -7.32 -1.62
CA CYS A 159 -9.49 -6.20 -0.95
C CYS A 159 -8.58 -4.98 -0.70
N THR A 160 -7.40 -4.92 -1.34
CA THR A 160 -6.38 -3.88 -1.10
C THR A 160 -6.92 -2.45 -1.29
N THR A 161 -7.86 -2.24 -2.21
CA THR A 161 -8.47 -0.92 -2.48
C THR A 161 -9.29 -0.38 -1.30
N LEU A 162 -9.73 -1.24 -0.37
CA LEU A 162 -10.48 -0.82 0.83
C LEU A 162 -9.58 -0.32 1.96
N ALA A 163 -8.26 -0.50 1.87
CA ALA A 163 -7.32 -0.16 2.93
C ALA A 163 -7.42 1.31 3.39
N PHE A 164 -7.43 2.25 2.43
CA PHE A 164 -7.51 3.68 2.75
C PHE A 164 -8.91 4.10 3.25
N PRO A 165 -10.02 3.72 2.58
CA PRO A 165 -11.37 3.97 3.10
C PRO A 165 -11.59 3.47 4.53
N LEU A 166 -11.15 2.26 4.87
CA LEU A 166 -11.32 1.68 6.21
C LEU A 166 -10.62 2.50 7.29
N LEU A 167 -9.39 2.95 7.02
CA LEU A 167 -8.66 3.82 7.94
C LEU A 167 -9.37 5.17 8.13
N PHE A 168 -9.82 5.77 7.03
CA PHE A 168 -10.49 7.07 7.08
C PHE A 168 -11.80 6.99 7.88
N LEU A 169 -12.63 5.96 7.62
CA LEU A 169 -13.90 5.75 8.32
C LEU A 169 -13.75 5.56 9.83
N GLN A 170 -12.59 5.08 10.29
CA GLN A 170 -12.30 4.92 11.71
C GLN A 170 -11.89 6.22 12.40
N ILE A 171 -11.41 7.21 11.64
CA ILE A 171 -10.99 8.54 12.14
C ILE A 171 -12.18 9.51 12.16
N VAL A 172 -13.07 9.41 11.17
CA VAL A 172 -14.26 10.26 11.12
C VAL A 172 -15.22 9.89 12.27
N PRO A 173 -15.62 10.84 13.13
CA PRO A 173 -16.59 10.58 14.19
C PRO A 173 -17.93 10.22 13.55
N GLN A 174 -18.49 9.07 13.94
CA GLN A 174 -19.76 8.53 13.44
C GLN A 174 -20.98 9.23 14.06
N ASN A 175 -20.89 10.53 14.35
CA ASN A 175 -21.99 11.30 14.94
C ASN A 175 -22.95 11.78 13.84
N TYR A 176 -23.70 10.83 13.28
CA TYR A 176 -25.01 11.05 12.66
C TYR A 176 -25.85 9.78 12.79
#